data_AF-A0A9E1R6H9-F1
#
_entry.id   AF-A0A9E1R6H9-F1
#
_cell.length_a   1.000
_cell.length_b   1.000
_cell.length_c   1.000
_cell.angle_alpha   90.00
_cell.angle_beta   90.00
_cell.angle_gamma   90.00
#
_symmetry.space_group_name_H-M   'P 1'
#
loop_
_entity.id
_entity.type
_entity.pdbx_description
1 polymer ?
#
loop_
_entity_poly.entity_id
_entity_poly.type
_entity_poly.pdbx_seq_one_letter_code
_entity_poly.pdbx_strand_id
1 'polypeptide(L)'
;FQAVQASPDAVNVLNLGTDEYVEVNNSVDVITDHLGVTPQRTYSGGERGWIGDSPFIFLDCQRMRNLGWQPQQTIRAGIVKTLQWLQQNRWVFEERE
;
A
#
# COMPACT_ATOMS: atom_id res chain seq x y z
N PHE A 1 -17.19 13.16 -5.87
CA PHE A 1 -16.97 11.93 -5.10
C PHE A 1 -17.61 10.79 -5.87
N GLN A 2 -16.83 10.01 -6.63
CA GLN A 2 -17.36 9.02 -7.59
C GLN A 2 -18.35 8.05 -6.95
N ALA A 3 -18.01 7.47 -5.79
CA ALA A 3 -18.90 6.57 -5.06
C ALA A 3 -20.23 7.24 -4.69
N VAL A 4 -20.20 8.46 -4.13
CA VAL A 4 -21.42 9.17 -3.71
C VAL A 4 -22.31 9.53 -4.90
N GLN A 5 -21.72 9.85 -6.05
CA GLN A 5 -22.47 10.27 -7.23
C GLN A 5 -23.06 9.11 -8.04
N ALA A 6 -22.40 7.95 -8.01
CA ALA A 6 -22.73 6.82 -8.89
C ALA A 6 -23.32 5.61 -8.15
N SER A 7 -23.31 5.58 -6.82
CA SER A 7 -23.83 4.43 -6.08
C SER A 7 -25.36 4.39 -6.07
N PRO A 8 -25.98 3.21 -6.29
CA PRO A 8 -27.43 3.09 -6.42
C PRO A 8 -28.17 2.99 -5.08
N ASP A 9 -27.50 2.47 -4.04
CA ASP A 9 -28.14 2.13 -2.77
C ASP A 9 -27.96 3.25 -1.73
N ALA A 10 -28.85 3.30 -0.73
CA ALA A 10 -28.69 4.19 0.42
C ALA A 10 -27.44 3.86 1.27
N VAL A 11 -27.02 2.58 1.26
CA VAL A 11 -25.81 2.09 1.95
C VAL A 11 -25.02 1.23 0.98
N ASN A 12 -23.73 1.52 0.82
CA ASN A 12 -22.83 0.78 -0.08
C ASN A 12 -21.57 0.34 0.68
N VAL A 13 -21.18 -0.92 0.49
CA VAL A 13 -19.89 -1.46 0.95
C VAL A 13 -19.03 -1.68 -0.29
N LEU A 14 -17.91 -0.96 -0.36
CA LEU A 14 -17.05 -0.88 -1.54
C LEU A 14 -15.60 -1.09 -1.09
N ASN A 15 -14.95 -2.12 -1.62
CA ASN A 15 -13.52 -2.30 -1.44
C ASN A 15 -12.76 -1.27 -2.30
N LEU A 16 -11.75 -0.65 -1.69
CA LEU A 16 -10.82 0.25 -2.37
C LEU A 16 -9.43 -0.36 -2.31
N GLY A 17 -8.88 -0.68 -3.48
CA GLY A 17 -7.59 -1.32 -3.61
C GLY A 17 -7.01 -1.21 -5.02
N THR A 18 -5.74 -1.60 -5.13
CA THR A 18 -5.03 -1.79 -6.39
C THR A 18 -5.39 -3.15 -6.99
N ASP A 19 -5.23 -3.30 -8.31
CA ASP A 19 -5.32 -4.61 -8.99
C ASP A 19 -3.99 -5.38 -8.91
N GLU A 20 -3.18 -5.03 -7.91
CA GLU A 20 -1.85 -5.53 -7.66
C GLU A 20 -1.78 -5.96 -6.20
N TYR A 21 -0.97 -6.97 -5.92
CA TYR A 21 -0.47 -7.28 -4.59
C TYR A 21 1.07 -7.22 -4.63
N VAL A 22 1.68 -7.07 -3.47
CA VAL A 22 3.14 -7.04 -3.35
C VAL A 22 3.57 -7.89 -2.17
N GLU A 23 4.62 -8.68 -2.35
CA GLU A 23 5.26 -9.36 -1.24
C GLU A 23 6.11 -8.39 -0.42
N VAL A 24 6.33 -8.71 0.85
CA VAL A 24 7.17 -7.89 1.74
C VAL A 24 8.57 -7.73 1.17
N ASN A 25 9.17 -8.80 0.64
CA ASN A 25 10.50 -8.75 0.04
C ASN A 25 10.57 -7.83 -1.18
N ASN A 26 9.57 -7.87 -2.07
CA ASN A 26 9.50 -6.97 -3.22
C ASN A 26 9.37 -5.51 -2.77
N SER A 27 8.65 -5.24 -1.68
CA SER A 27 8.57 -3.89 -1.10
C SER A 27 9.92 -3.42 -0.56
N VAL A 28 10.64 -4.30 0.14
CA VAL A 28 11.99 -4.01 0.63
C VAL A 28 12.95 -3.75 -0.54
N ASP A 29 12.90 -4.55 -1.61
CA ASP A 29 13.71 -4.36 -2.82
C ASP A 29 13.50 -2.96 -3.41
N VAL A 30 12.24 -2.55 -3.63
CA VAL A 30 11.92 -1.22 -4.16
C VAL A 30 12.46 -0.10 -3.28
N ILE A 31 12.39 -0.27 -1.95
CA ILE A 31 12.90 0.72 -0.99
C ILE A 31 14.43 0.78 -1.06
N THR A 32 15.11 -0.36 -1.01
CA THR A 32 16.58 -0.41 -0.99
C THR A 32 17.18 0.08 -2.30
N ASP A 33 16.55 -0.24 -3.43
CA ASP A 33 16.93 0.25 -4.76
C ASP A 33 16.80 1.77 -4.86
N HIS A 34 15.68 2.32 -4.37
CA HIS A 34 15.46 3.77 -4.38
C HIS A 34 16.45 4.52 -3.48
N LEU A 35 16.82 3.93 -2.34
CA LEU A 35 17.76 4.51 -1.39
C LEU A 35 19.23 4.26 -1.75
N GLY A 36 19.52 3.38 -2.70
CA GLY A 36 20.89 3.02 -3.10
C GLY A 36 21.67 2.29 -2.00
N VAL A 37 20.99 1.45 -1.20
CA VAL A 37 21.59 0.71 -0.07
C VAL A 37 21.42 -0.79 -0.24
N THR A 38 22.30 -1.58 0.39
CA THR A 38 22.27 -3.06 0.30
C THR A 38 22.38 -3.69 1.69
N PRO A 39 21.31 -3.63 2.51
CA PRO A 39 21.36 -4.14 3.88
C PRO A 39 21.34 -5.67 3.93
N GLN A 40 21.91 -6.25 4.98
CA GLN A 40 21.67 -7.65 5.31
C GLN A 40 20.23 -7.82 5.82
N ARG A 41 19.53 -8.85 5.33
CA ARG A 41 18.16 -9.17 5.75
C ARG A 41 18.18 -10.28 6.79
N THR A 42 17.52 -10.05 7.92
CA THR A 42 17.28 -11.04 8.97
C THR A 42 15.79 -11.18 9.19
N TYR A 43 15.28 -12.41 9.22
CA TYR A 43 13.86 -12.69 9.40
C TYR A 43 13.64 -13.32 10.76
N SER A 44 12.58 -12.90 11.48
CA SER A 44 12.17 -13.53 12.73
C SER A 44 11.65 -14.96 12.55
N GLY A 45 11.35 -15.36 11.30
CA GLY A 45 10.68 -16.60 10.97
C GLY A 45 9.15 -16.48 11.12
N GLY A 46 8.45 -17.49 10.60
CA GLY A 46 6.98 -17.53 10.55
C GLY A 46 6.39 -16.93 9.27
N GLU A 47 5.11 -17.20 9.03
CA GLU A 47 4.34 -16.70 7.88
C GLU A 47 3.76 -15.28 8.14
N ARG A 48 3.78 -14.82 9.40
CA ARG A 48 3.09 -13.62 9.87
C ARG A 48 3.99 -12.76 10.73
N GLY A 49 3.81 -11.44 10.69
CA GLY A 49 4.56 -10.49 11.52
C GLY A 49 4.11 -10.47 12.98
N TRP A 50 2.82 -10.68 13.24
CA TRP A 50 2.22 -10.68 14.60
C TRP A 50 0.88 -11.43 14.64
N ILE A 51 0.34 -11.65 15.84
CA ILE A 51 -0.99 -12.27 16.02
C ILE A 51 -2.07 -11.38 15.39
N GLY A 52 -2.79 -11.93 14.41
CA GLY A 52 -3.84 -11.21 13.68
C GLY A 52 -3.40 -10.63 12.33
N ASP A 53 -2.11 -10.71 11.99
CA ASP A 53 -1.63 -10.38 10.64
C ASP A 53 -2.21 -11.36 9.60
N SER A 54 -2.62 -10.82 8.46
CA SER A 54 -3.14 -11.60 7.33
C SER A 54 -2.02 -11.82 6.32
N PRO A 55 -1.60 -13.07 6.06
CA PRO A 55 -0.44 -13.35 5.22
C PRO A 55 -0.65 -12.90 3.76
N PHE A 56 -1.91 -12.75 3.35
CA PHE A 56 -2.28 -12.27 2.02
C PHE A 56 -3.51 -11.40 2.08
N ILE A 57 -3.46 -10.27 1.38
CA ILE A 57 -4.60 -9.36 1.18
C ILE A 57 -4.65 -9.02 -0.30
N PHE A 58 -5.74 -9.39 -0.96
CA PHE A 58 -6.04 -8.95 -2.31
C PHE A 58 -7.55 -8.84 -2.44
N LEU A 59 -8.04 -7.60 -2.58
CA LEU A 59 -9.46 -7.28 -2.49
C LEU A 59 -10.10 -7.33 -3.87
N ASP A 60 -11.27 -7.96 -3.98
CA ASP A 60 -12.14 -7.74 -5.13
C ASP A 60 -12.71 -6.32 -5.08
N CYS A 61 -12.23 -5.48 -6.00
CA CYS A 61 -12.62 -4.08 -6.15
C CYS A 61 -13.57 -3.86 -7.33
N GLN A 62 -14.08 -4.91 -7.98
CA GLN A 62 -14.87 -4.80 -9.22
C GLN A 62 -16.09 -3.89 -9.05
N ARG A 63 -16.77 -3.95 -7.89
CA ARG A 63 -17.92 -3.08 -7.61
C ARG A 63 -17.55 -1.59 -7.66
N MET A 64 -16.42 -1.19 -7.08
CA MET A 64 -15.95 0.19 -7.15
C MET A 64 -15.44 0.56 -8.56
N ARG A 65 -14.76 -0.37 -9.24
CA ARG A 65 -14.29 -0.18 -10.63
C ARG A 65 -15.42 0.10 -11.59
N ASN A 66 -16.55 -0.62 -11.46
CA ASN A 66 -17.74 -0.43 -12.28
C ASN A 66 -18.38 0.95 -12.08
N LEU A 67 -18.14 1.59 -10.94
CA LEU A 67 -18.53 2.98 -10.71
C LEU A 67 -17.59 3.98 -11.38
N GLY A 68 -16.54 3.55 -12.09
CA GLY A 68 -15.61 4.42 -12.82
C GLY A 68 -14.40 4.89 -12.01
N TRP A 69 -14.20 4.38 -10.78
CA TRP A 69 -13.00 4.68 -10.01
C TRP A 69 -11.88 3.68 -10.29
N GLN A 70 -10.65 4.17 -10.38
CA GLN A 70 -9.43 3.37 -10.52
C GLN A 70 -8.29 4.01 -9.72
N PRO A 71 -7.32 3.23 -9.21
CA PRO A 71 -6.12 3.75 -8.57
C PRO A 71 -5.31 4.51 -9.62
N GLN A 72 -4.73 5.64 -9.18
CA GLN A 72 -3.91 6.47 -10.06
C GLN A 72 -2.42 6.10 -10.00
N GLN A 73 -2.05 5.20 -9.11
CA GLN A 73 -0.67 4.82 -8.83
C GLN A 73 -0.59 3.30 -8.68
N THR A 74 0.49 2.71 -9.19
CA THR A 74 0.87 1.33 -8.85
C THR A 74 1.43 1.27 -7.44
N ILE A 75 1.54 0.08 -6.87
CA ILE A 75 2.17 -0.11 -5.55
C ILE A 75 3.60 0.44 -5.56
N ARG A 76 4.39 0.10 -6.59
CA ARG A 76 5.78 0.58 -6.73
C ARG A 76 5.86 2.11 -6.77
N ALA A 77 4.99 2.75 -7.56
CA ALA A 77 4.95 4.22 -7.65
C ALA A 77 4.54 4.85 -6.31
N GLY A 78 3.58 4.23 -5.60
CA GLY A 78 3.18 4.65 -4.25
C GLY A 78 4.32 4.59 -3.24
N ILE A 79 5.09 3.48 -3.23
CA ILE A 79 6.27 3.33 -2.37
C ILE A 79 7.29 4.45 -2.67
N VAL A 80 7.68 4.63 -3.93
CA VAL A 80 8.68 5.64 -4.33
C VAL A 80 8.21 7.05 -3.99
N LYS A 81 6.96 7.39 -4.28
CA LYS A 81 6.39 8.71 -3.96
C LYS A 81 6.41 8.97 -2.44
N THR A 82 6.14 7.94 -1.65
CA THR A 82 6.19 8.03 -0.18
C THR A 82 7.63 8.23 0.30
N LEU A 83 8.60 7.51 -0.24
CA LEU A 83 10.02 7.68 0.09
C LEU A 83 10.51 9.09 -0.24
N GLN A 84 10.18 9.60 -1.42
CA GLN A 84 10.51 10.98 -1.83
C GLN A 84 9.93 12.01 -0.86
N TRP A 85 8.66 11.82 -0.45
CA TRP A 85 8.03 12.70 0.52
C TRP A 85 8.74 12.63 1.89
N LEU A 86 9.07 11.43 2.38
CA LEU A 86 9.80 11.27 3.65
C LEU A 86 11.21 11.87 3.61
N GLN A 87 11.91 11.77 2.49
CA GLN A 87 13.21 12.42 2.30
C GLN A 87 13.12 13.95 2.34
N GLN A 88 12.03 14.51 1.81
CA GLN A 88 11.76 15.95 1.82
C GLN A 88 11.22 16.45 3.17
N ASN A 89 10.68 15.56 3.99
CA ASN A 89 10.02 15.89 5.25
C ASN A 89 10.71 15.17 6.43
N ARG A 90 12.01 15.39 6.58
CA ARG A 90 12.81 14.74 7.64
C ARG A 90 12.32 15.02 9.05
N TRP A 91 11.66 16.16 9.26
CA TRP A 91 11.01 16.54 10.51
C TRP A 91 10.05 15.47 11.06
N VAL A 92 9.45 14.63 10.19
CA VAL A 92 8.55 13.54 10.61
C VAL A 92 9.26 12.50 11.49
N PHE A 93 10.59 12.41 11.39
CA PHE A 93 11.41 11.53 12.22
C PHE A 93 11.96 12.19 13.47
N GLU A 94 11.80 13.52 13.61
CA GLU A 94 12.45 14.29 14.67
C GLU A 94 11.71 14.19 16.01
N GLU A 95 10.43 13.79 16.06
CA GLU A 95 9.71 13.55 17.32
C GLU A 95 8.72 12.37 17.27
N ARG A 96 9.06 11.33 18.04
CA ARG A 96 8.14 10.42 18.72
C ARG A 96 8.77 10.02 20.06
N GLU A 97 8.90 10.98 20.97
CA GLU A 97 8.93 10.67 22.41
C GLU A 97 7.49 10.50 22.94
#